data_AF-A0A536XGL5-F1
#
_entry.id   AF-A0A536XGL5-F1
#
_cell.length_a   1.000
_cell.length_b   1.000
_cell.length_c   1.000
_cell.angle_alpha   90.00
_cell.angle_beta   90.00
_cell.angle_gamma   90.00
#
_symmetry.space_group_name_H-M   'P 1'
#
loop_
_entity.id
_entity.type
_entity.pdbx_description
1 polymer ?
#
loop_
_entity_poly.entity_id
_entity_poly.type
_entity_poly.pdbx_seq_one_letter_code
_entity_poly.pdbx_strand_id
1 'polypeptide(L)'
;MIRAAAWILLAVLSCAAEAAGPVYRCGREYSQTPCPDGRVVEATDSRTAAQRAEARRVAAQERKLAAQMERDRRAQAAAQKPALAGNIGARPAPAASAPAKSKKKHAKSKPASGADFTAVEPKKK
;
A
#
# COMPACT_ATOMS: atom_id res chain seq x y z
N MET A 1 -41.14 17.34 -12.68
CA MET A 1 -40.46 18.65 -12.86
C MET A 1 -39.68 19.08 -11.62
N ILE A 2 -40.24 18.96 -10.40
CA ILE A 2 -39.58 19.34 -9.13
C ILE A 2 -38.28 18.56 -8.87
N ARG A 3 -38.24 17.26 -9.22
CA ARG A 3 -37.04 16.43 -9.07
C ARG A 3 -35.86 16.91 -9.92
N ALA A 4 -36.10 17.33 -11.16
CA ALA A 4 -35.04 17.84 -12.04
C ALA A 4 -34.47 19.19 -11.55
N ALA A 5 -35.33 20.06 -10.99
CA ALA A 5 -34.90 21.31 -10.38
C ALA A 5 -34.00 21.08 -9.15
N ALA A 6 -34.28 20.05 -8.35
CA ALA A 6 -33.45 19.69 -7.19
C ALA A 6 -32.03 19.24 -7.57
N TRP A 7 -31.87 18.49 -8.67
CA TRP A 7 -30.54 18.09 -9.17
C TRP A 7 -29.75 19.27 -9.76
N ILE A 8 -30.44 20.21 -10.42
CA ILE A 8 -29.79 21.43 -10.95
C ILE A 8 -29.32 22.33 -9.81
N LEU A 9 -30.11 22.50 -8.75
CA LEU A 9 -29.72 23.30 -7.57
C LEU A 9 -28.51 22.70 -6.84
N LEU A 10 -28.45 21.36 -6.74
CA LEU A 10 -27.35 20.66 -6.09
C LEU A 10 -26.03 20.75 -6.89
N ALA A 11 -26.11 20.78 -8.22
CA ALA A 11 -24.96 20.94 -9.10
C ALA A 11 -24.34 22.35 -9.03
N VAL A 12 -25.18 23.40 -8.88
CA VAL A 12 -24.70 24.78 -8.75
C VAL A 12 -23.98 25.02 -7.42
N LEU A 13 -24.39 24.34 -6.34
CA LEU A 13 -23.76 24.47 -5.03
C LEU A 13 -22.35 23.86 -4.97
N SER A 14 -22.00 22.96 -5.91
CA SER A 14 -20.68 22.31 -5.97
C SER A 14 -19.62 23.17 -6.67
N CYS A 15 -19.99 24.32 -7.24
CA CYS A 15 -19.09 25.21 -7.98
C CYS A 15 -18.59 26.40 -7.14
N ALA A 16 -18.92 26.47 -5.85
CA ALA A 16 -18.26 27.38 -4.92
C ALA A 16 -16.86 26.82 -4.61
N ALA A 17 -15.95 26.93 -5.57
CA ALA A 17 -14.54 26.88 -5.27
C ALA A 17 -14.27 28.09 -4.37
N GLU A 18 -14.07 27.85 -3.07
CA GLU A 18 -13.63 28.87 -2.13
C GLU A 18 -12.37 29.53 -2.68
N ALA A 19 -12.53 30.72 -3.26
CA ALA A 19 -11.49 31.71 -3.23
C ALA A 19 -11.21 31.92 -1.74
N ALA A 20 -10.16 31.28 -1.23
CA ALA A 20 -9.75 31.42 0.16
C ALA A 20 -9.59 32.92 0.42
N GLY A 21 -10.54 33.48 1.19
CA GLY A 21 -10.46 34.87 1.61
C GLY A 21 -9.15 35.09 2.38
N PRO A 22 -8.70 36.35 2.52
CA PRO A 22 -7.46 36.64 3.24
C PRO A 22 -7.50 35.99 4.63
N VAL A 23 -6.51 35.15 4.92
CA VAL A 23 -6.35 34.51 6.23
C VAL A 23 -5.53 35.45 7.10
N TYR A 24 -6.01 35.78 8.29
CA TYR A 24 -5.32 36.65 9.22
C TYR A 24 -4.65 35.82 10.32
N ARG A 25 -3.39 36.12 10.63
CA ARG A 25 -2.72 35.56 11.80
C ARG A 25 -2.88 36.51 12.97
N CYS A 26 -3.69 36.12 13.95
CA CYS A 26 -3.99 36.86 15.16
C CYS A 26 -3.12 36.30 16.31
N GLY A 27 -1.84 36.70 16.33
CA GLY A 27 -0.85 36.18 17.28
C GLY A 27 -0.49 34.71 17.04
N ARG A 28 -1.10 33.80 17.80
CA ARG A 28 -0.87 32.33 17.72
C ARG A 28 -1.96 31.56 16.97
N GLU A 29 -3.05 32.22 16.61
CA GLU A 29 -4.20 31.60 15.95
C GLU A 29 -4.41 32.21 14.56
N TYR A 30 -5.02 31.44 13.67
CA TYR A 30 -5.41 31.88 12.33
C TYR A 30 -6.92 32.10 12.29
N SER A 31 -7.36 33.23 11.75
CA SER A 31 -8.77 33.59 11.59
C SER A 31 -9.07 34.00 10.15
N GLN A 32 -10.32 33.77 9.71
CA GLN A 32 -10.84 34.29 8.44
C GLN A 32 -11.47 35.69 8.61
N THR A 33 -11.57 36.19 9.84
CA THR A 33 -12.01 37.55 10.15
C THR A 33 -10.81 38.45 10.45
N PRO A 34 -10.85 39.73 10.03
CA PRO A 34 -9.78 40.68 10.34
C PRO A 34 -9.70 40.92 11.85
N CYS A 35 -8.49 40.81 12.40
CA CYS A 35 -8.19 41.13 13.80
C CYS A 35 -7.49 42.49 13.88
N PRO A 36 -7.65 43.25 14.98
CA PRO A 36 -7.06 44.59 15.13
C PRO A 36 -5.53 44.60 14.97
N ASP A 37 -4.83 43.55 15.42
CA ASP A 37 -3.38 43.38 15.26
C ASP A 37 -3.01 42.21 14.30
N GLY A 38 -3.97 41.75 13.50
CA GLY A 38 -3.81 40.60 12.62
C GLY A 38 -2.97 40.93 11.39
N ARG A 39 -1.98 40.09 11.08
CA ARG A 39 -1.28 40.19 9.78
C ARG A 39 -1.97 39.34 8.73
N VAL A 40 -2.16 39.89 7.53
CA VAL A 40 -2.65 39.13 6.38
C VAL A 40 -1.62 38.10 5.98
N VAL A 41 -2.06 36.86 5.84
CA VAL A 41 -1.30 35.72 5.35
C VAL A 41 -1.90 35.32 4.02
N GLU A 42 -1.08 35.36 2.97
CA GLU A 42 -1.41 34.79 1.68
C GLU A 42 -1.47 33.26 1.81
N ALA A 43 -2.69 32.74 1.90
CA ALA A 43 -2.97 31.31 2.01
C ALA A 43 -3.21 30.64 0.65
N THR A 44 -2.88 31.33 -0.45
CA THR A 44 -3.07 30.82 -1.81
C THR A 44 -2.03 29.76 -2.16
N ASP A 45 -2.47 28.63 -2.75
CA ASP A 45 -1.56 27.60 -3.26
C ASP A 45 -0.83 28.14 -4.50
N SER A 46 0.45 28.45 -4.35
CA SER A 46 1.34 28.92 -5.43
C SER A 46 1.49 27.91 -6.59
N ARG A 47 1.07 26.65 -6.41
CA ARG A 47 1.21 25.63 -7.45
C ARG A 47 0.29 25.89 -8.63
N THR A 48 0.86 25.76 -9.83
CA THR A 48 0.09 25.85 -11.07
C THR A 48 -0.74 24.59 -11.32
N ALA A 49 -1.75 24.69 -12.18
CA ALA A 49 -2.55 23.54 -12.59
C ALA A 49 -1.69 22.45 -13.28
N ALA A 50 -0.69 22.85 -14.05
CA ALA A 50 0.26 21.95 -14.70
C ALA A 50 1.09 21.15 -13.67
N GLN A 51 1.62 21.81 -12.64
CA GLN A 51 2.36 21.16 -11.55
C GLN A 51 1.48 20.17 -10.78
N ARG A 52 0.22 20.52 -10.51
CA ARG A 52 -0.73 19.58 -9.89
C ARG A 52 -1.00 18.37 -10.77
N ALA A 53 -1.14 18.56 -12.08
CA ALA A 53 -1.36 17.47 -13.02
C ALA A 53 -0.14 16.54 -13.08
N GLU A 54 1.06 17.08 -13.13
CA GLU A 54 2.31 16.32 -13.10
C GLU A 54 2.46 15.52 -11.80
N ALA A 55 2.25 16.16 -10.64
CA ALA A 55 2.29 15.48 -9.34
C ALA A 55 1.30 14.30 -9.27
N ARG A 56 0.09 14.47 -9.82
CA ARG A 56 -0.90 13.39 -9.92
C ARG A 56 -0.43 12.25 -10.82
N ARG A 57 0.24 12.55 -11.93
CA ARG A 57 0.80 11.53 -12.84
C ARG A 57 1.91 10.74 -12.15
N VAL A 58 2.83 11.41 -11.47
CA VAL A 58 3.92 10.77 -10.72
C VAL A 58 3.33 9.88 -9.61
N ALA A 59 2.43 10.41 -8.78
CA ALA A 59 1.78 9.64 -7.72
C ALA A 59 0.98 8.43 -8.25
N ALA A 60 0.43 8.52 -9.46
CA ALA A 60 -0.22 7.36 -10.09
C ALA A 60 0.78 6.29 -10.54
N GLN A 61 1.95 6.68 -11.03
CA GLN A 61 3.01 5.74 -11.41
C GLN A 61 3.63 5.06 -10.18
N GLU A 62 3.92 5.82 -9.13
CA GLU A 62 4.47 5.30 -7.87
C GLU A 62 3.52 4.28 -7.23
N ARG A 63 2.21 4.56 -7.21
CA ARG A 63 1.20 3.60 -6.72
C ARG A 63 1.22 2.29 -7.51
N LYS A 64 1.40 2.34 -8.83
CA LYS A 64 1.51 1.13 -9.66
C LYS A 64 2.77 0.34 -9.35
N LEU A 65 3.90 1.03 -9.20
CA LEU A 65 5.18 0.42 -8.87
C LEU A 65 5.15 -0.21 -7.47
N ALA A 66 4.58 0.48 -6.47
CA ALA A 66 4.38 -0.05 -5.13
C ALA A 66 3.54 -1.34 -5.16
N ALA A 67 2.42 -1.35 -5.91
CA ALA A 67 1.60 -2.54 -6.05
C ALA A 67 2.31 -3.70 -6.77
N GLN A 68 3.23 -3.41 -7.70
CA GLN A 68 4.08 -4.44 -8.32
C GLN A 68 5.05 -5.05 -7.29
N MET A 69 5.76 -4.22 -6.54
CA MET A 69 6.69 -4.69 -5.50
C MET A 69 5.98 -5.52 -4.42
N GLU A 70 4.77 -5.15 -4.03
CA GLU A 70 3.96 -5.95 -3.11
C GLU A 70 3.61 -7.33 -3.67
N ARG A 71 3.24 -7.40 -4.95
CA ARG A 71 2.97 -8.67 -5.63
C ARG A 71 4.23 -9.53 -5.70
N ASP A 72 5.36 -8.94 -6.05
CA ASP A 72 6.65 -9.65 -6.11
C ASP A 72 7.05 -10.18 -4.74
N ARG A 73 6.90 -9.38 -3.68
CA ARG A 73 7.15 -9.83 -2.31
C ARG A 73 6.28 -11.03 -1.94
N ARG A 74 4.98 -11.00 -2.29
CA ARG A 74 4.06 -12.12 -2.02
C ARG A 74 4.43 -13.36 -2.85
N ALA A 75 4.77 -13.19 -4.12
CA ALA A 75 5.20 -14.29 -4.99
C ALA A 75 6.49 -14.93 -4.47
N GLN A 76 7.47 -14.13 -4.05
CA GLN A 76 8.69 -14.62 -3.43
C GLN A 76 8.39 -15.38 -2.14
N ALA A 77 7.56 -14.82 -1.24
CA ALA A 77 7.17 -15.48 0.00
C ALA A 77 6.47 -16.82 -0.26
N ALA A 78 5.58 -16.90 -1.24
CA ALA A 78 4.91 -18.13 -1.65
C ALA A 78 5.87 -19.16 -2.28
N ALA A 79 6.89 -18.68 -3.01
CA ALA A 79 7.91 -19.53 -3.61
C ALA A 79 8.97 -20.01 -2.59
N GLN A 80 9.09 -19.35 -1.44
CA GLN A 80 9.98 -19.81 -0.37
C GLN A 80 9.31 -20.96 0.40
N LYS A 81 9.93 -22.14 0.38
CA LYS A 81 9.58 -23.18 1.35
C LYS A 81 10.05 -22.74 2.74
N PRO A 82 9.23 -22.92 3.80
CA PRO A 82 9.67 -22.61 5.16
C PRO A 82 10.93 -23.40 5.48
N ALA A 83 11.91 -22.74 6.06
CA ALA A 83 13.09 -23.42 6.58
C ALA A 83 12.63 -24.46 7.61
N LEU A 84 13.09 -25.71 7.46
CA LEU A 84 12.84 -26.74 8.45
C LEU A 84 13.34 -26.25 9.82
N ALA A 85 12.60 -26.57 10.88
CA ALA A 85 12.97 -26.24 12.24
C ALA A 85 14.43 -26.70 12.49
N GLY A 86 15.29 -25.75 12.85
CA GLY A 86 16.72 -25.98 13.12
C GLY A 86 17.71 -25.40 12.10
N ASN A 87 17.25 -24.87 10.94
CA ASN A 87 18.17 -24.26 9.97
C ASN A 87 18.17 -22.71 10.08
N ILE A 88 19.06 -22.17 10.92
CA ILE A 88 19.26 -20.72 11.14
C ILE A 88 20.32 -20.16 10.16
N GLY A 89 20.82 -20.97 9.22
CA GLY A 89 21.80 -20.54 8.22
C GLY A 89 21.22 -19.55 7.21
N ALA A 90 22.08 -18.66 6.68
CA ALA A 90 21.71 -17.76 5.60
C ALA A 90 21.17 -18.54 4.40
N ARG A 91 19.96 -18.19 3.94
CA ARG A 91 19.34 -18.82 2.78
C ARG A 91 20.20 -18.53 1.53
N PRO A 92 20.50 -19.53 0.68
CA PRO A 92 21.21 -19.29 -0.57
C PRO A 92 20.42 -18.30 -1.43
N ALA A 93 21.10 -17.27 -1.95
CA ALA A 93 20.50 -16.33 -2.90
C ALA A 93 19.92 -17.11 -4.10
N PRO A 94 18.74 -16.72 -4.63
CA PRO A 94 18.18 -17.39 -5.80
C PRO A 94 19.17 -17.28 -6.96
N ALA A 95 19.63 -18.43 -7.46
CA ALA A 95 20.56 -18.48 -8.57
C ALA A 95 19.91 -17.85 -9.81
N ALA A 96 20.61 -16.89 -10.43
CA ALA A 96 20.27 -16.42 -11.77
C ALA A 96 20.15 -17.63 -12.70
N SER A 97 19.09 -17.67 -13.49
CA SER A 97 18.68 -18.79 -14.34
C SER A 97 19.79 -19.19 -15.33
N ALA A 98 20.61 -20.16 -14.95
CA ALA A 98 21.51 -20.87 -15.85
C ALA A 98 20.76 -22.03 -16.53
N PRO A 99 21.05 -22.36 -17.80
CA PRO A 99 20.29 -23.35 -18.56
C PRO A 99 20.46 -24.76 -17.98
N ALA A 100 19.33 -25.45 -17.85
CA ALA A 100 19.22 -26.73 -17.15
C ALA A 100 19.91 -27.88 -17.92
N LYS A 101 20.93 -28.50 -17.31
CA LYS A 101 21.39 -29.84 -17.73
C LYS A 101 20.50 -30.91 -17.07
N SER A 102 19.90 -31.75 -17.88
CA SER A 102 19.03 -32.86 -17.45
C SER A 102 19.84 -33.94 -16.72
N LYS A 103 19.49 -34.21 -15.47
CA LYS A 103 19.99 -35.38 -14.73
C LYS A 103 18.88 -36.45 -14.66
N LYS A 104 19.19 -37.64 -15.16
CA LYS A 104 18.34 -38.84 -15.11
C LYS A 104 18.09 -39.24 -13.65
N LYS A 105 16.83 -39.55 -13.30
CA LYS A 105 16.45 -40.03 -11.97
C LYS A 105 16.48 -41.56 -11.94
N HIS A 106 17.21 -42.14 -10.99
CA HIS A 106 16.96 -43.51 -10.54
C HIS A 106 15.83 -43.51 -9.53
N ALA A 107 14.82 -44.35 -9.77
CA ALA A 107 13.69 -44.54 -8.87
C ALA A 107 14.13 -45.37 -7.65
N LYS A 108 13.81 -44.89 -6.44
CA LYS A 108 13.87 -45.67 -5.21
C LYS A 108 12.47 -45.72 -4.61
N SER A 109 11.97 -46.94 -4.40
CA SER A 109 10.64 -47.22 -3.86
C SER A 109 10.54 -46.81 -2.39
N LYS A 110 9.36 -46.33 -1.98
CA LYS A 110 8.97 -46.10 -0.58
C LYS A 110 7.99 -47.20 -0.15
N PRO A 111 8.10 -47.77 1.06
CA PRO A 111 7.01 -48.55 1.64
C PRO A 111 5.92 -47.62 2.19
N ALA A 112 4.69 -48.11 2.16
CA ALA A 112 3.50 -47.44 2.64
C ALA A 112 3.34 -47.60 4.17
N SER A 113 2.92 -46.54 4.86
CA SER A 113 1.63 -46.47 5.56
C SER A 113 1.62 -45.28 6.51
N GLY A 114 0.62 -44.42 6.36
CA GLY A 114 0.30 -43.37 7.32
C GLY A 114 -0.36 -43.96 8.56
N ALA A 115 0.37 -43.99 9.66
CA ALA A 115 -0.20 -44.07 10.99
C ALA A 115 0.20 -42.77 11.71
N ASP A 116 -0.81 -42.00 12.11
CA ASP A 116 -0.61 -40.84 12.96
C ASP A 116 -0.13 -41.30 14.35
N PHE A 117 0.80 -40.53 14.91
CA PHE A 117 1.39 -40.79 16.22
C PHE A 117 0.34 -40.61 17.32
N THR A 118 0.09 -41.65 18.11
CA THR A 118 -0.74 -41.60 19.32
C THR A 118 0.14 -41.70 20.57
N ALA A 119 0.09 -40.67 21.42
CA ALA A 119 0.78 -40.66 22.71
C ALA A 119 -0.03 -41.48 23.73
N VAL A 120 0.61 -42.49 24.34
CA VAL A 120 0.05 -43.25 25.46
C VAL A 120 0.61 -42.66 26.76
N GLU A 121 -0.24 -42.12 27.62
CA GLU A 121 0.16 -41.64 28.94
C GLU A 121 0.50 -42.81 29.88
N PRO A 122 1.63 -42.75 30.62
CA PRO A 122 1.95 -43.77 31.60
C PRO A 122 1.03 -43.64 32.82
N LYS A 123 0.36 -44.75 33.21
CA LYS A 123 -0.39 -44.82 34.47
C LYS A 123 0.58 -44.58 35.65
N LYS A 124 0.28 -43.53 36.43
CA LYS A 124 0.97 -43.21 37.70
C LYS A 124 0.97 -44.45 38.61
N LYS A 125 2.16 -44.82 39.09
CA LYS A 125 2.33 -45.71 40.25
C LYS A 125 2.14 -44.95 41.54
#